data_AF-A0AAV6GNZ2-F1
#
_entry.id   AF-A0AAV6GNZ2-F1
#
_cell.length_a   1.000
_cell.length_b   1.000
_cell.length_c   1.000
_cell.angle_alpha   90.00
_cell.angle_beta   90.00
_cell.angle_gamma   90.00
#
_symmetry.space_group_name_H-M   'P 1'
#
loop_
_entity.id
_entity.type
_entity.pdbx_description
1 polymer ?
#
loop_
_entity_poly.entity_id
_entity_poly.type
_entity_poly.pdbx_seq_one_letter_code
_entity_poly.pdbx_strand_id
1 'polypeptide(L)'
;MASFKNSWSNAIQSWYDEVKDFKYGVGSINGRIVGHYTQIVWNRSDQLGCAMAHCPNSKYKYFYVCHYCPPGNSQMTHPYKSGPSCGDCPNACENKLCTNPCPYVDQYSNCPELKQQWGCDNKDVASWCPASCKCTNQIV
;
A
#
# COMPACT_ATOMS: atom_id res chain seq x y z
N MET A 1 18.54 6.56 2.58
CA MET A 1 19.75 6.62 3.44
C MET A 1 20.14 8.08 3.61
N ALA A 2 20.73 8.46 4.75
CA ALA A 2 21.07 9.85 5.04
C ALA A 2 22.48 9.99 5.63
N SER A 3 23.14 11.11 5.32
CA SER A 3 24.46 11.45 5.88
C SER A 3 24.39 11.93 7.33
N PHE A 4 23.26 12.51 7.73
CA PHE A 4 22.97 12.97 9.09
C PHE A 4 21.66 12.36 9.61
N LYS A 5 21.49 12.36 10.93
CA LYS A 5 20.26 11.84 11.57
C LYS A 5 19.09 12.77 11.24
N ASN A 6 18.04 12.19 10.67
CA ASN A 6 16.76 12.84 10.42
C ASN A 6 15.69 12.40 11.43
N SER A 7 14.66 13.22 11.61
CA SER A 7 13.42 12.78 12.24
C SER A 7 12.68 11.81 11.31
N TRP A 8 11.85 10.93 11.89
CA TRP A 8 10.97 10.06 11.11
C TRP A 8 10.03 10.86 10.21
N SER A 9 9.50 11.97 10.70
CA SER A 9 8.63 12.88 9.91
C SER A 9 9.34 13.38 8.66
N ASN A 10 10.62 13.79 8.75
CA ASN A 10 11.37 14.25 7.58
C ASN A 10 11.67 13.10 6.60
N ALA A 11 11.99 11.91 7.11
CA ALA A 11 12.22 10.73 6.27
C ALA A 11 10.96 10.34 5.50
N ILE A 12 9.81 10.30 6.18
CA ILE A 12 8.50 10.00 5.58
C ILE A 12 8.09 11.10 4.60
N GLN A 13 8.30 12.37 4.95
CA GLN A 13 8.01 13.48 4.04
C GLN A 13 8.85 13.40 2.76
N SER A 14 10.13 13.01 2.85
CA SER A 14 10.97 12.81 1.67
C SER A 14 10.46 11.69 0.75
N TRP A 15 9.87 10.63 1.31
CA TRP A 15 9.22 9.57 0.54
C TRP A 15 7.89 10.03 -0.06
N TYR A 16 7.10 10.79 0.69
CA TYR A 16 5.83 11.34 0.23
C TYR A 16 5.99 12.39 -0.87
N ASP A 17 7.08 13.16 -0.84
CA ASP A 17 7.35 14.27 -1.77
C ASP A 17 7.47 13.84 -3.23
N GLU A 18 7.60 12.54 -3.53
CA GLU A 18 7.48 11.99 -4.88
C GLU A 18 6.09 12.22 -5.50
N VAL A 19 5.08 12.60 -4.70
CA VAL A 19 3.77 13.06 -5.20
C VAL A 19 3.90 14.18 -6.24
N LYS A 20 4.95 14.99 -6.18
CA LYS A 20 5.24 16.07 -7.14
C LYS A 20 5.50 15.54 -8.56
N ASP A 21 5.93 14.28 -8.67
CA ASP A 21 6.25 13.59 -9.91
C ASP A 21 5.16 12.56 -10.30
N PHE A 22 4.08 12.46 -9.52
CA PHE A 22 2.99 11.51 -9.70
C PHE A 22 1.70 12.17 -10.19
N LYS A 23 1.02 11.50 -11.12
CA LYS A 23 -0.36 11.81 -11.50
C LYS A 23 -1.23 10.56 -11.42
N TYR A 24 -2.32 10.65 -10.65
CA TYR A 24 -3.28 9.56 -10.51
C TYR A 24 -3.79 9.09 -11.88
N GLY A 25 -3.83 7.77 -12.08
CA GLY A 25 -4.20 7.14 -13.35
C GLY A 25 -3.10 7.10 -14.41
N VAL A 26 -2.01 7.86 -14.23
CA VAL A 26 -0.86 7.92 -15.16
C VAL A 26 0.39 7.30 -14.54
N GLY A 27 0.61 7.49 -13.24
CA GLY A 27 1.84 7.11 -12.56
C GLY A 27 2.88 8.25 -12.61
N SER A 28 4.14 7.92 -12.87
CA SER A 28 5.21 8.90 -13.00
C SER A 28 5.06 9.74 -14.28
N ILE A 29 5.05 11.08 -14.14
CA ILE A 29 4.84 12.00 -15.28
C ILE A 29 6.12 12.42 -16.00
N ASN A 30 7.29 12.13 -15.43
CA ASN A 30 8.59 12.60 -15.91
C ASN A 30 9.69 11.54 -15.80
N GLY A 31 9.32 10.27 -15.59
CA GLY A 31 10.22 9.13 -15.45
C GLY A 31 10.91 9.02 -14.09
N ARG A 32 10.55 9.86 -13.10
CA ARG A 32 11.11 9.81 -11.75
C ARG A 32 10.46 8.73 -10.89
N ILE A 33 11.11 8.43 -9.77
CA ILE A 33 10.63 7.45 -8.79
C ILE A 33 9.40 8.01 -8.09
N VAL A 34 8.33 7.19 -8.05
CA VAL A 34 7.08 7.50 -7.33
C VAL A 34 6.64 6.39 -6.38
N GLY A 35 7.45 5.33 -6.26
CA GLY A 35 7.12 4.10 -5.54
C GLY A 35 7.05 4.26 -4.02
N HIS A 36 7.79 5.21 -3.45
CA HIS A 36 7.70 5.47 -2.02
C HIS A 36 6.40 6.21 -1.70
N TYR A 37 6.04 7.20 -2.51
CA TYR A 37 4.75 7.88 -2.38
C TYR A 37 3.59 6.90 -2.51
N THR A 38 3.55 6.10 -3.59
CA THR A 38 2.44 5.17 -3.83
C THR A 38 2.31 4.11 -2.73
N GLN A 39 3.42 3.68 -2.12
CA GLN A 39 3.38 2.78 -0.97
C GLN A 39 2.83 3.46 0.29
N ILE A 40 3.16 4.73 0.54
CA ILE A 40 2.63 5.49 1.70
C ILE A 40 1.11 5.63 1.61
N VAL A 41 0.58 5.87 0.42
CA VAL A 41 -0.87 6.08 0.19
C VAL A 41 -1.59 4.82 -0.29
N TRP A 42 -0.97 3.65 -0.17
CA TRP A 42 -1.55 2.40 -0.66
C TRP A 42 -2.76 2.00 0.20
N ASN A 43 -3.94 1.92 -0.41
CA ASN A 43 -5.20 1.73 0.33
C ASN A 43 -5.23 0.46 1.19
N ARG A 44 -4.50 -0.57 0.77
CA ARG A 44 -4.54 -1.89 1.38
C ARG A 44 -3.50 -2.10 2.46
N SER A 45 -2.43 -1.30 2.48
CA SER A 45 -1.34 -1.44 3.45
C SER A 45 -1.75 -0.83 4.79
N ASP A 46 -2.33 -1.64 5.67
CA ASP A 46 -2.89 -1.24 6.96
C ASP A 46 -1.95 -1.46 8.15
N GLN A 47 -0.84 -2.17 7.94
CA GLN A 47 0.18 -2.43 8.95
C GLN A 47 1.53 -1.87 8.51
N LEU A 48 2.28 -1.31 9.46
CA LEU A 48 3.61 -0.78 9.21
C LEU A 48 4.58 -1.09 10.35
N GLY A 49 5.83 -1.32 10.00
CA GLY A 49 6.93 -1.48 10.95
C GLY A 49 8.17 -0.77 10.44
N CYS A 50 8.78 0.08 11.27
CA CYS A 50 9.90 0.94 10.87
C CYS A 50 11.11 0.77 11.80
N ALA A 51 12.31 0.88 11.24
CA ALA A 51 13.56 0.81 11.98
C ALA A 51 14.62 1.77 11.38
N MET A 52 15.50 2.27 12.25
CA MET A 52 16.64 3.08 11.86
C MET A 52 17.93 2.48 12.41
N ALA A 53 18.92 2.31 11.55
CA ALA A 53 20.26 1.84 11.90
C ALA A 53 21.30 2.96 11.70
N HIS A 54 22.20 3.10 12.67
CA HIS A 54 23.40 3.93 12.54
C HIS A 54 24.57 3.07 12.05
N CYS A 55 25.11 3.41 10.89
CA CYS A 55 26.13 2.66 10.16
C CYS A 55 27.42 3.50 10.04
N PRO A 56 28.28 3.55 11.08
CA PRO A 56 29.42 4.48 11.14
C PRO A 56 30.44 4.27 10.02
N ASN A 57 30.57 3.04 9.50
CA ASN A 57 31.51 2.71 8.43
C ASN A 57 30.92 2.82 7.01
N SER A 58 29.64 3.19 6.89
CA SER A 58 28.97 3.37 5.59
C SER A 58 29.17 4.79 5.03
N LYS A 59 29.03 4.96 3.70
CA LYS A 59 28.97 6.29 3.05
C LYS A 59 27.82 7.13 3.62
N TYR A 60 26.68 6.50 3.88
CA TYR A 60 25.53 7.11 4.54
C TYR A 60 25.40 6.54 5.95
N LYS A 61 25.51 7.41 6.96
CA LYS A 61 25.60 7.01 8.36
C LYS A 61 24.28 6.55 8.95
N TYR A 62 23.14 6.92 8.35
CA TYR A 62 21.83 6.58 8.88
C TYR A 62 20.98 5.90 7.81
N PHE A 63 20.48 4.71 8.13
CA PHE A 63 19.62 3.92 7.24
C PHE A 63 18.24 3.75 7.85
N TYR A 64 17.21 4.20 7.14
CA TYR A 64 15.82 4.16 7.55
C TYR A 64 15.08 3.15 6.67
N VAL A 65 14.32 2.28 7.29
CA VAL A 65 13.52 1.25 6.62
C VAL A 65 12.13 1.26 7.24
N CYS A 66 11.10 1.19 6.39
CA CYS A 66 9.73 0.88 6.78
C CYS A 66 9.22 -0.26 5.90
N HIS A 67 8.64 -1.28 6.52
CA HIS A 67 7.89 -2.34 5.87
C HIS A 67 6.40 -2.07 6.01
N TYR A 68 5.66 -2.36 4.94
CA TYR A 68 4.22 -2.19 4.84
C TYR A 68 3.58 -3.55 4.54
N CYS A 69 2.52 -3.87 5.26
CA CYS A 69 1.81 -5.13 5.14
C CYS A 69 0.30 -4.88 5.03
N PRO A 70 -0.41 -5.56 4.10
CA PRO A 70 0.11 -6.24 2.91
C PRO A 70 0.97 -5.30 2.03
N PRO A 71 1.88 -5.84 1.19
CA PRO A 71 2.72 -5.02 0.32
C PRO A 71 1.87 -4.29 -0.72
N GLY A 72 2.26 -3.04 -1.02
CA GLY A 72 1.62 -2.23 -2.04
C GLY A 72 2.29 -2.32 -3.40
N ASN A 73 2.04 -1.32 -4.25
CA ASN A 73 2.70 -1.10 -5.54
C ASN A 73 2.48 -2.16 -6.62
N SER A 74 1.49 -3.04 -6.47
CA SER A 74 1.06 -3.96 -7.54
C SER A 74 0.54 -3.22 -8.79
N GLN A 75 -0.03 -2.04 -8.59
CA GLN A 75 -0.49 -1.13 -9.65
C GLN A 75 -0.06 0.32 -9.34
N MET A 76 1.08 0.72 -9.89
CA MET A 76 1.71 2.01 -9.62
C MET A 76 0.89 3.24 -10.05
N THR A 77 -0.20 3.09 -10.79
CA THR A 77 -1.02 4.20 -11.31
C THR A 77 -2.25 4.52 -10.45
N HIS A 78 -2.73 3.56 -9.65
CA HIS A 78 -3.94 3.67 -8.84
C HIS A 78 -3.68 3.08 -7.44
N PRO A 79 -2.95 3.78 -6.55
CA PRO A 79 -2.65 3.27 -5.21
C PRO A 79 -3.88 3.18 -4.29
N TYR A 80 -4.98 3.81 -4.67
CA TYR A 80 -6.27 3.77 -4.00
C TYR A 80 -7.38 3.96 -5.04
N LYS A 81 -8.63 3.65 -4.67
CA LYS A 81 -9.80 3.96 -5.49
C LYS A 81 -10.22 5.41 -5.26
N SER A 82 -10.22 6.21 -6.31
CA SER A 82 -10.71 7.59 -6.26
C SER A 82 -12.22 7.64 -6.01
N GLY A 83 -12.65 8.48 -5.07
CA GLY A 83 -14.05 8.65 -4.70
C GLY A 83 -14.20 9.48 -3.42
N PRO A 84 -15.43 9.63 -2.91
CA PRO A 84 -15.66 10.22 -1.60
C PRO A 84 -14.91 9.45 -0.50
N SER A 85 -14.38 10.16 0.48
CA SER A 85 -13.76 9.54 1.66
C SER A 85 -14.72 8.53 2.29
N CYS A 86 -14.21 7.34 2.60
CA CYS A 86 -14.97 6.23 3.19
C CYS A 86 -16.17 5.74 2.37
N GLY A 87 -16.25 6.01 1.06
CA GLY A 87 -17.34 5.54 0.20
C GLY A 87 -17.51 4.01 0.20
N ASP A 88 -16.42 3.27 0.36
CA ASP A 88 -16.43 1.80 0.42
C ASP A 88 -16.52 1.24 1.86
N CYS A 89 -16.53 2.10 2.89
CA CYS A 89 -16.55 1.70 4.30
C CYS A 89 -17.41 2.65 5.17
N PRO A 90 -18.68 2.92 4.81
CA PRO A 90 -19.50 3.93 5.48
C PRO A 90 -19.72 3.66 6.98
N ASN A 91 -19.71 2.38 7.38
CA ASN A 91 -19.92 1.95 8.76
C ASN A 91 -18.62 1.68 9.54
N ALA A 92 -17.46 1.91 8.91
CA ALA A 92 -16.14 1.64 9.48
C ALA A 92 -15.17 2.74 9.03
N CYS A 93 -15.50 3.98 9.39
CA CYS A 93 -14.79 5.18 8.96
C CYS A 93 -14.38 6.02 10.16
N GLU A 94 -13.10 6.30 10.29
CA GLU A 94 -12.55 7.20 11.30
C GLU A 94 -11.65 8.23 10.63
N ASN A 95 -11.94 9.52 10.83
CA ASN A 95 -11.13 10.61 10.27
C ASN A 95 -10.79 10.47 8.78
N LYS A 96 -11.78 10.04 7.97
CA LYS A 96 -11.68 9.81 6.52
C LYS A 96 -10.86 8.56 6.10
N LEU A 97 -10.51 7.69 7.04
CA LEU A 97 -9.84 6.41 6.79
C LEU A 97 -10.75 5.24 7.15
N CYS A 98 -10.68 4.16 6.36
CA CYS A 98 -11.39 2.93 6.64
C CYS A 98 -10.74 2.16 7.79
N THR A 99 -11.53 1.54 8.66
CA THR A 99 -11.07 0.78 9.84
C THR A 99 -11.46 -0.71 9.80
N ASN A 100 -11.92 -1.18 8.65
CA ASN A 100 -12.35 -2.56 8.37
C ASN A 100 -11.43 -3.26 7.34
N PRO A 101 -10.11 -3.40 7.56
CA PRO A 101 -9.26 -4.15 6.65
C PRO A 101 -9.64 -5.64 6.64
N CYS A 102 -9.55 -6.27 5.47
CA CYS A 102 -9.73 -7.71 5.36
C CYS A 102 -8.54 -8.44 6.04
N PRO A 103 -8.75 -9.47 6.88
CA PRO A 103 -7.65 -10.19 7.52
C PRO A 103 -6.93 -11.18 6.59
N TYR A 104 -7.49 -11.44 5.41
CA TYR A 104 -6.91 -12.31 4.40
C TYR A 104 -6.20 -11.50 3.32
N VAL A 105 -5.23 -12.12 2.64
CA VAL A 105 -4.48 -11.51 1.54
C VAL A 105 -4.58 -12.44 0.34
N ASP A 106 -4.92 -11.87 -0.81
CA ASP A 106 -4.92 -12.58 -2.08
C ASP A 106 -3.47 -12.78 -2.57
N GLN A 107 -3.19 -13.97 -3.10
CA GLN A 107 -1.87 -14.31 -3.65
C GLN A 107 -1.63 -13.66 -5.02
N TYR A 108 -2.71 -13.39 -5.76
CA TYR A 108 -2.65 -12.81 -7.10
C TYR A 108 -3.47 -11.53 -7.19
N SER A 109 -2.98 -10.58 -7.98
CA SER A 109 -3.66 -9.30 -8.20
C SER A 109 -4.96 -9.45 -8.99
N ASN A 110 -5.11 -10.50 -9.79
CA ASN A 110 -6.30 -10.77 -10.62
C ASN A 110 -7.34 -11.69 -9.93
N CYS A 111 -7.26 -11.80 -8.60
CA CYS A 111 -8.22 -12.57 -7.81
C CYS A 111 -9.69 -12.10 -7.96
N PRO A 112 -10.00 -10.80 -8.12
CA PRO A 112 -11.35 -10.36 -8.44
C PRO A 112 -11.91 -10.99 -9.72
N GLU A 113 -11.10 -11.06 -10.78
CA GLU A 113 -11.47 -11.67 -12.06
C GLU A 113 -11.59 -13.20 -11.94
N LEU A 114 -10.67 -13.85 -11.23
CA LEU A 114 -10.72 -15.30 -10.99
C LEU A 114 -11.98 -15.71 -10.23
N LYS A 115 -12.37 -14.94 -9.20
CA LYS A 115 -13.63 -15.13 -8.48
C LYS A 115 -14.83 -15.00 -9.41
N GLN A 116 -14.84 -14.01 -10.31
CA GLN A 116 -15.94 -13.81 -11.25
C GLN A 116 -16.04 -14.96 -12.26
N GLN A 117 -14.91 -15.49 -12.73
CA GLN A 117 -14.86 -16.51 -13.77
C GLN A 117 -15.16 -17.93 -13.24
N TRP A 118 -14.63 -18.27 -12.06
CA TRP A 118 -14.67 -19.66 -11.56
C TRP A 118 -15.42 -19.81 -10.22
N GLY A 119 -15.77 -18.70 -9.57
CA GLY A 119 -16.40 -18.71 -8.26
C GLY A 119 -15.47 -19.13 -7.13
N CYS A 120 -15.94 -18.97 -5.89
CA CYS A 120 -15.21 -19.37 -4.69
C CYS A 120 -15.45 -20.83 -4.28
N ASP A 121 -16.31 -21.56 -4.99
CA ASP A 121 -16.48 -23.01 -4.83
C ASP A 121 -15.32 -23.79 -5.48
N ASN A 122 -14.63 -23.16 -6.44
CA ASN A 122 -13.38 -23.68 -6.99
C ASN A 122 -12.30 -23.65 -5.90
N LYS A 123 -11.75 -24.83 -5.57
CA LYS A 123 -10.78 -25.00 -4.47
C LYS A 123 -9.49 -24.20 -4.69
N ASP A 124 -9.02 -24.09 -5.93
CA ASP A 124 -7.80 -23.36 -6.25
C ASP A 124 -8.03 -21.86 -6.08
N VAL A 125 -9.15 -21.33 -6.59
CA VAL A 125 -9.52 -19.91 -6.39
C VAL A 125 -9.74 -19.60 -4.91
N ALA A 126 -10.42 -20.46 -4.16
CA ALA A 126 -10.61 -20.25 -2.73
C ALA A 126 -9.29 -20.23 -1.94
N SER A 127 -8.29 -20.99 -2.41
CA SER A 127 -6.96 -21.06 -1.80
C SER A 127 -6.08 -19.87 -2.18
N TRP A 128 -6.08 -19.46 -3.44
CA TRP A 128 -5.24 -18.37 -3.94
C TRP A 128 -5.84 -16.99 -3.66
N CYS A 129 -7.17 -16.90 -3.56
CA CYS A 129 -7.92 -15.66 -3.45
C CYS A 129 -8.80 -15.60 -2.18
N PRO A 130 -8.23 -15.87 -0.98
CA PRO A 130 -9.01 -15.92 0.24
C PRO A 130 -9.62 -14.57 0.65
N ALA A 131 -9.00 -13.44 0.31
CA ALA A 131 -9.55 -12.11 0.59
C ALA A 131 -10.75 -11.85 -0.32
N SER A 132 -10.58 -12.03 -1.63
CA SER A 132 -11.69 -11.90 -2.59
C SER A 132 -12.87 -12.82 -2.25
N CYS A 133 -12.61 -14.02 -1.72
CA CYS A 133 -13.67 -14.98 -1.40
C CYS A 133 -14.32 -14.81 -0.03
N LYS A 134 -13.57 -14.42 1.00
CA LYS A 134 -14.07 -14.40 2.39
C LYS A 134 -14.45 -13.02 2.90
N CYS A 135 -13.95 -11.96 2.28
CA CYS A 135 -14.22 -10.59 2.70
C CYS A 135 -15.30 -9.97 1.81
N THR A 136 -16.44 -9.64 2.41
CA THR A 136 -17.60 -9.07 1.70
C THR A 136 -17.80 -7.60 2.05
N ASN A 137 -17.43 -7.20 3.27
CA ASN A 137 -17.70 -5.87 3.83
C ASN A 137 -16.41 -5.18 4.31
N GLN A 138 -15.24 -5.77 4.01
CA GLN A 138 -13.93 -5.28 4.38
C GLN A 138 -13.19 -4.72 3.17
N ILE A 139 -12.22 -3.85 3.40
CA ILE A 139 -11.31 -3.37 2.36
C ILE A 139 -10.35 -4.50 1.97
N VAL A 140 -10.36 -4.86 0.69
CA VAL A 140 -9.53 -5.91 0.07
C VAL A 140 -8.54 -5.28 -0.90
#